data_AF-A0A8B3S3H8-F1
#
_entry.id   AF-A0A8B3S3H8-F1
#
_cell.length_a   1.000
_cell.length_b   1.000
_cell.length_c   1.000
_cell.angle_alpha   90.00
_cell.angle_beta   90.00
_cell.angle_gamma   90.00
#
_symmetry.space_group_name_H-M   'P 1'
#
loop_
_entity.id
_entity.type
_entity.pdbx_description
1 polymer ?
#
loop_
_entity_poly.entity_id
_entity_poly.type
_entity_poly.pdbx_seq_one_letter_code
_entity_poly.pdbx_strand_id
1 'polypeptide(L)'
;MVFLEKKKKKGRIYWYVTERKMVNGVVRRTWQEYLGTAEKIRECVKQSKDLPHIKLKSFQYGKTAALLAVSDELNFIDIVNRHTNKKIEGLTADEYLLLNIIGRDDGALSENSMQTWFNKSTPSTLWKFPHQLSCQNFLNHYKYVDQETSRKI
;
A
#
# COMPACT_ATOMS: atom_id res chain seq x y z
N MET A 1 4.95 21.20 22.94
CA MET A 1 5.93 21.89 22.06
C MET A 1 7.29 21.24 22.22
N VAL A 2 8.04 21.15 21.12
CA VAL A 2 9.38 20.53 21.07
C VAL A 2 10.45 21.61 21.08
N PHE A 3 11.53 21.39 21.83
CA PHE A 3 12.64 22.33 22.02
C PHE A 3 13.99 21.61 21.91
N LEU A 4 14.98 22.31 21.36
CA LEU A 4 16.38 21.90 21.40
C LEU A 4 17.08 22.53 22.61
N GLU A 5 17.60 21.71 23.52
CA GLU A 5 18.22 22.15 24.75
C GLU A 5 19.72 21.81 24.79
N LYS A 6 20.52 22.77 25.25
CA LYS A 6 21.95 22.62 25.51
C LYS A 6 22.20 22.23 26.96
N LYS A 7 23.00 21.18 27.20
CA LYS A 7 23.46 20.77 28.53
C LYS A 7 24.99 20.70 28.57
N LYS A 8 25.60 21.28 29.60
CA LYS A 8 27.04 21.18 29.87
C LYS A 8 27.29 20.10 30.92
N LYS A 9 28.07 19.06 30.59
CA LYS A 9 28.42 17.98 31.51
C LYS A 9 29.91 17.70 31.41
N LYS A 10 30.63 17.76 32.55
CA LYS A 10 32.10 17.57 32.61
C LYS A 10 32.86 18.40 31.58
N GLY A 11 32.51 19.70 31.45
CA GLY A 11 33.14 20.62 30.50
C GLY A 11 32.68 20.49 29.04
N ARG A 12 31.99 19.41 28.65
CA ARG A 12 31.53 19.17 27.28
C ARG A 12 30.07 19.60 27.09
N ILE A 13 29.76 20.06 25.87
CA ILE A 13 28.42 20.49 25.48
C ILE A 13 27.69 19.34 24.78
N TYR A 14 26.46 19.11 25.19
CA TYR A 14 25.58 18.08 24.71
C TYR A 14 24.22 18.67 24.37
N TRP A 15 23.60 18.15 23.33
CA TRP A 15 22.32 18.59 22.84
C TRP A 15 21.25 17.55 23.11
N TYR A 16 20.04 18.02 23.38
CA TYR A 16 18.88 17.18 23.64
C TYR A 16 17.66 17.76 22.94
N VAL A 17 16.82 16.90 22.38
CA VAL A 17 15.45 17.30 22.03
C VAL A 17 14.58 17.05 23.25
N THR A 18 13.71 17.99 23.57
CA THR A 18 12.79 17.86 24.69
C THR A 18 11.39 18.24 24.25
N GLU A 19 10.40 17.51 24.74
CA GLU A 19 9.01 17.88 24.59
C GLU A 19 8.47 18.40 25.92
N ARG A 20 7.77 19.53 25.87
CA ARG A 20 7.07 20.10 27.02
C ARG A 20 5.57 20.18 26.73
N LYS A 21 4.77 19.73 27.69
CA LYS A 21 3.30 19.76 27.65
C LYS A 21 2.76 20.26 28.99
N MET A 22 1.54 20.78 28.99
CA MET A 22 0.86 21.15 30.23
C MET A 22 0.30 19.88 30.88
N VAL A 23 0.66 19.63 32.13
CA VAL A 23 0.24 18.47 32.92
C VAL A 23 -0.25 19.00 34.26
N ASN A 24 -1.53 18.81 34.56
CA ASN A 24 -2.20 19.32 35.77
C ASN A 24 -1.96 20.82 35.99
N GLY A 25 -2.19 21.63 34.95
CA GLY A 25 -2.05 23.09 35.00
C GLY A 25 -0.61 23.62 35.00
N VAL A 26 0.41 22.75 35.04
CA VAL A 26 1.82 23.15 35.05
C VAL A 26 2.52 22.66 33.78
N VAL A 27 3.31 23.51 33.13
CA VAL A 27 4.14 23.08 31.99
C VAL A 27 5.27 22.19 32.49
N ARG A 28 5.28 20.92 32.07
CA ARG A 28 6.29 19.93 32.44
C ARG A 28 7.00 19.39 31.20
N ARG A 29 8.26 19.00 31.38
CA ARG A 29 9.00 18.24 30.35
C ARG A 29 8.47 16.80 30.36
N THR A 30 7.78 16.40 29.30
CA THR A 30 7.17 15.07 29.18
C THR A 30 8.09 14.05 28.52
N TRP A 31 9.03 14.53 27.69
CA TRP A 31 9.96 13.65 26.98
C TRP A 31 11.30 14.35 26.74
N GLN A 32 12.37 13.58 26.68
CA GLN A 32 13.71 14.05 26.41
C GLN A 32 14.54 12.96 25.74
N GLU A 33 15.24 13.31 24.67
CA GLU A 33 16.19 12.44 23.97
C GLU A 33 17.53 13.12 23.79
N TYR A 34 18.61 12.34 23.96
CA TYR A 34 19.98 12.80 23.83
C TYR A 34 20.42 12.73 22.36
N LEU A 35 20.85 13.86 21.80
CA LEU A 35 21.29 13.94 20.41
C LEU A 35 22.80 13.77 20.21
N GLY A 36 23.60 13.86 21.27
CA GLY A 36 25.06 13.89 21.14
C GLY A 36 25.67 15.29 21.26
N THR A 37 26.89 15.43 20.76
CA THR A 37 27.55 16.73 20.57
C THR A 37 27.13 17.35 19.23
N ALA A 38 27.50 18.62 19.00
CA ALA A 38 27.19 19.28 17.72
C ALA A 38 27.83 18.54 16.53
N GLU A 39 29.03 18.00 16.72
CA GLU A 39 29.76 17.23 15.72
C GLU A 39 29.02 15.94 15.37
N LYS A 40 28.51 15.22 16.38
CA LYS A 40 27.76 13.98 16.17
C LYS A 40 26.45 14.23 15.41
N ILE A 41 25.73 15.30 15.77
CA ILE A 41 24.52 15.71 15.03
C ILE A 41 24.86 16.00 13.58
N ARG A 42 25.93 16.77 13.31
CA ARG A 42 26.37 17.09 11.95
C ARG A 42 26.70 15.83 11.15
N GLU A 43 27.39 14.87 11.77
CA GLU A 43 27.73 13.58 11.16
C GLU A 43 26.46 12.79 10.79
N CYS A 44 25.52 12.64 11.73
CA CYS A 44 24.26 11.95 11.48
C CYS A 44 23.44 12.61 10.37
N VAL A 45 23.37 13.95 10.33
CA VAL A 45 22.67 14.68 9.26
C VAL A 45 23.32 14.44 7.90
N LYS A 46 24.66 14.40 7.82
CA LYS A 46 25.36 14.08 6.57
C LYS A 46 25.06 12.64 6.13
N GLN A 47 25.25 11.67 7.03
CA GLN A 47 24.98 10.26 6.74
C GLN A 47 23.52 10.01 6.34
N SER A 48 22.56 10.72 6.94
CA SER A 48 21.14 10.56 6.60
C SER A 48 20.78 10.98 5.17
N LYS A 49 21.60 11.83 4.53
CA LYS A 49 21.39 12.22 3.13
C LYS A 49 21.79 11.11 2.16
N ASP A 50 22.74 10.28 2.57
CA ASP A 50 23.27 9.18 1.76
C ASP A 50 22.50 7.88 2.01
N LEU A 51 21.69 7.81 3.08
CA LEU A 51 20.82 6.69 3.34
C LEU A 51 19.64 6.69 2.35
N PRO A 52 19.49 5.65 1.50
CA PRO A 52 18.28 5.52 0.70
C PRO A 52 17.09 5.47 1.66
N HIS A 53 16.07 6.29 1.41
CA HIS A 53 14.78 6.19 2.09
C HIS A 53 14.10 4.87 1.66
N ILE A 54 14.54 3.75 2.23
CA ILE A 54 13.96 2.44 1.97
C ILE A 54 12.62 2.37 2.70
N LYS A 55 11.53 2.67 1.99
CA LYS A 55 10.18 2.40 2.47
C LYS A 55 9.88 0.93 2.24
N LEU A 56 9.96 0.14 3.32
CA LEU A 56 9.52 -1.25 3.30
C LEU A 56 7.99 -1.29 3.40
N LYS A 57 7.36 -2.09 2.54
CA LYS A 57 5.95 -2.47 2.63
C LYS A 57 5.88 -3.99 2.55
N SER A 58 5.13 -4.61 3.45
CA SER A 58 4.77 -6.02 3.37
C SER A 58 3.35 -6.15 2.82
N PHE A 59 3.13 -7.18 2.00
CA PHE A 59 1.83 -7.53 1.45
C PHE A 59 1.57 -9.02 1.69
N GLN A 60 0.30 -9.39 1.81
CA GLN A 60 -0.09 -10.79 1.82
C GLN A 60 0.06 -11.36 0.40
N TYR A 61 1.12 -12.13 0.17
CA TYR A 61 1.43 -12.69 -1.16
C TYR A 61 0.81 -14.07 -1.38
N GLY A 62 0.81 -14.92 -0.34
CA GLY A 62 0.50 -16.35 -0.49
C GLY A 62 -0.88 -16.64 -1.08
N LYS A 63 -1.93 -15.97 -0.59
CA LYS A 63 -3.30 -16.16 -1.12
C LYS A 63 -3.43 -15.70 -2.56
N THR A 64 -2.92 -14.50 -2.88
CA THR A 64 -2.92 -13.98 -4.25
C THR A 64 -2.16 -14.92 -5.19
N ALA A 65 -0.99 -15.39 -4.79
CA ALA A 65 -0.20 -16.31 -5.62
C ALA A 65 -0.92 -17.65 -5.84
N ALA A 66 -1.57 -18.19 -4.82
CA ALA A 66 -2.36 -19.41 -4.95
C ALA A 66 -3.54 -19.23 -5.92
N LEU A 67 -4.28 -18.12 -5.83
CA LEU A 67 -5.39 -17.84 -6.74
C LEU A 67 -4.94 -17.60 -8.19
N LEU A 68 -3.80 -16.93 -8.38
CA LEU A 68 -3.21 -16.77 -9.71
C LEU A 68 -2.78 -18.12 -10.29
N ALA A 69 -2.14 -18.99 -9.48
CA ALA A 69 -1.75 -20.32 -9.91
C ALA A 69 -2.97 -21.20 -10.28
N VAL A 70 -4.04 -21.16 -9.48
CA VAL A 70 -5.29 -21.86 -9.79
C VAL A 70 -5.96 -21.30 -11.04
N SER A 71 -5.95 -19.98 -11.21
CA SER A 71 -6.44 -19.32 -12.44
C SER A 71 -5.70 -19.82 -13.68
N ASP A 72 -4.37 -19.95 -13.60
CA ASP A 72 -3.53 -20.46 -14.68
C ASP A 72 -3.80 -21.94 -14.95
N GLU A 73 -3.90 -22.78 -13.91
CA GLU A 73 -4.18 -24.22 -14.02
C GLU A 73 -5.55 -24.48 -14.68
N LEU A 74 -6.56 -23.69 -14.32
CA LEU A 74 -7.90 -23.76 -14.89
C LEU A 74 -7.99 -23.10 -16.27
N ASN A 75 -6.94 -22.42 -16.72
CA ASN A 75 -6.93 -21.55 -17.88
C ASN A 75 -8.10 -20.54 -17.88
N PHE A 76 -8.39 -19.97 -16.70
CA PHE A 76 -9.56 -19.14 -16.45
C PHE A 76 -9.64 -17.94 -17.39
N ILE A 77 -8.51 -17.26 -17.59
CA ILE A 77 -8.40 -16.08 -18.46
C ILE A 77 -8.84 -16.41 -19.88
N ASP A 78 -8.28 -17.46 -20.49
CA ASP A 78 -8.63 -17.84 -21.87
C ASP A 78 -10.08 -18.29 -22.01
N ILE A 79 -10.60 -19.04 -21.02
CA ILE A 79 -11.98 -19.53 -21.03
C ILE A 79 -12.95 -18.35 -21.02
N VAL A 80 -12.77 -17.41 -20.09
CA VAL A 80 -13.64 -16.23 -20.00
C VAL A 80 -13.49 -15.36 -21.24
N ASN A 81 -12.25 -15.07 -21.65
CA ASN A 81 -11.97 -14.20 -22.79
C ASN A 81 -12.59 -14.75 -24.08
N ARG A 82 -12.59 -16.07 -24.30
CA ARG A 82 -13.26 -16.74 -25.44
C ARG A 82 -14.73 -16.35 -25.56
N HIS A 83 -15.41 -16.11 -24.44
CA HIS A 83 -16.84 -15.81 -24.40
C HIS A 83 -17.16 -14.34 -24.17
N THR A 84 -16.18 -13.51 -23.79
CA THR A 84 -16.35 -12.07 -23.54
C THR A 84 -15.62 -11.17 -24.55
N ASN A 85 -15.08 -11.75 -25.63
CA ASN A 85 -14.04 -11.17 -26.48
C ASN A 85 -14.38 -9.78 -27.06
N LYS A 86 -13.91 -8.74 -26.38
CA LYS A 86 -13.86 -7.36 -26.89
C LYS A 86 -12.49 -6.77 -26.60
N LYS A 87 -11.92 -6.08 -27.58
CA LYS A 87 -10.72 -5.25 -27.38
C LYS A 87 -11.11 -3.99 -26.62
N ILE A 88 -10.52 -3.81 -25.44
CA ILE A 88 -10.73 -2.67 -24.57
C ILE A 88 -9.36 -2.12 -24.19
N GLU A 89 -9.25 -0.81 -24.03
CA GLU A 89 -8.04 -0.21 -23.48
C GLU A 89 -8.04 -0.41 -21.96
N GLY A 90 -7.01 -1.09 -21.44
CA GLY A 90 -6.89 -1.44 -20.02
C GLY A 90 -7.15 -2.91 -19.74
N LEU A 91 -7.73 -3.21 -18.57
CA LEU A 91 -8.00 -4.57 -18.14
C LEU A 91 -9.18 -5.16 -18.93
N THR A 92 -9.09 -6.43 -19.28
CA THR A 92 -10.14 -7.19 -19.95
C THR A 92 -11.21 -7.67 -18.96
N ALA A 93 -12.34 -8.19 -19.46
CA ALA A 93 -13.44 -8.65 -18.60
C ALA A 93 -13.04 -9.81 -17.68
N ASP A 94 -12.24 -10.74 -18.21
CA ASP A 94 -11.58 -11.83 -17.51
C ASP A 94 -10.65 -11.34 -16.39
N GLU A 95 -9.80 -10.36 -16.66
CA GLU A 95 -8.92 -9.76 -15.64
C GLU A 95 -9.72 -9.03 -14.55
N TYR A 96 -10.81 -8.33 -14.90
CA TYR A 96 -11.70 -7.71 -13.91
C TYR A 96 -12.41 -8.74 -13.02
N LEU A 97 -12.82 -9.87 -13.58
CA LEU A 97 -13.42 -10.97 -12.83
C LEU A 97 -12.39 -11.59 -11.88
N LEU A 98 -11.20 -11.91 -12.38
CA LEU A 98 -10.12 -12.46 -11.56
C LEU A 98 -9.73 -11.50 -10.43
N LEU A 99 -9.62 -10.20 -10.72
CA LEU A 99 -9.35 -9.18 -9.72
C LEU A 99 -10.41 -9.16 -8.62
N ASN A 100 -11.68 -9.31 -8.99
CA ASN A 100 -12.78 -9.32 -8.04
C ASN A 100 -12.72 -10.57 -7.14
N ILE A 101 -12.41 -11.74 -7.71
CA ILE A 101 -12.21 -12.99 -6.96
C ILE A 101 -11.08 -12.81 -5.93
N ILE A 102 -9.91 -12.32 -6.37
CA ILE A 102 -8.76 -12.10 -5.49
C ILE A 102 -9.09 -11.06 -4.40
N GLY A 103 -9.75 -9.97 -4.77
CA GLY A 103 -10.15 -8.94 -3.83
C GLY A 103 -11.11 -9.45 -2.75
N ARG A 104 -12.10 -10.25 -3.16
CA ARG A 104 -13.12 -10.79 -2.24
C ARG A 104 -12.60 -11.92 -1.34
N ASP A 105 -11.56 -12.64 -1.76
CA ASP A 105 -10.86 -13.61 -0.90
C ASP A 105 -10.08 -12.91 0.25
N ASP A 106 -9.57 -11.71 0.00
CA ASP A 106 -8.85 -10.92 1.01
C ASP A 106 -9.80 -10.22 2.00
N GLY A 107 -11.05 -9.96 1.59
CA GLY A 107 -12.10 -9.46 2.49
C GLY A 107 -13.40 -9.05 1.78
N ALA A 108 -14.41 -8.64 2.57
CA ALA A 108 -15.67 -8.15 2.02
C ALA A 108 -15.49 -6.78 1.34
N LEU A 109 -15.19 -6.79 0.04
CA LEU A 109 -14.95 -5.60 -0.77
C LEU A 109 -16.14 -5.27 -1.68
N SER A 110 -16.53 -4.00 -1.65
CA SER A 110 -17.35 -3.41 -2.72
C SER A 110 -16.48 -2.97 -3.89
N GLU A 111 -17.07 -2.83 -5.08
CA GLU A 111 -16.39 -2.33 -6.28
C GLU A 111 -15.83 -0.91 -6.07
N ASN A 112 -16.49 -0.10 -5.24
CA ASN A 112 -16.00 1.23 -4.85
C ASN A 112 -14.73 1.18 -3.99
N SER A 113 -14.57 0.12 -3.19
CA SER A 113 -13.41 -0.07 -2.32
C SER A 113 -12.22 -0.69 -3.05
N MET A 114 -12.43 -1.23 -4.26
CA MET A 114 -11.46 -2.05 -4.97
C MET A 114 -10.17 -1.29 -5.31
N GLN A 115 -10.25 -0.04 -5.76
CA GLN A 115 -9.05 0.77 -6.05
C GLN A 115 -8.17 0.98 -4.82
N THR A 116 -8.82 1.23 -3.68
CA THR A 116 -8.12 1.48 -2.41
C THR A 116 -7.44 0.22 -1.91
N TRP A 117 -8.12 -0.92 -2.04
CA TRP A 117 -7.55 -2.23 -1.73
C TRP A 117 -6.41 -2.57 -2.69
N PHE A 118 -6.60 -2.43 -3.99
CA PHE A 118 -5.61 -2.75 -5.03
C PHE A 118 -4.27 -2.08 -4.72
N ASN A 119 -4.27 -0.77 -4.47
CA ASN A 119 -3.08 0.04 -4.15
C ASN A 119 -2.30 -0.42 -2.91
N LYS A 120 -2.92 -1.23 -2.04
CA LYS A 120 -2.35 -1.77 -0.81
C LYS A 120 -2.18 -3.28 -0.85
N SER A 121 -2.36 -3.90 -2.01
CA SER A 121 -2.37 -5.36 -2.20
C SER A 121 -1.28 -5.79 -3.17
N THR A 122 -0.93 -7.08 -3.13
CA THR A 122 0.04 -7.72 -4.02
C THR A 122 -0.26 -7.48 -5.51
N PRO A 123 -1.51 -7.56 -6.01
CA PRO A 123 -1.81 -7.25 -7.42
C PRO A 123 -1.26 -5.92 -7.94
N SER A 124 -1.16 -4.87 -7.10
CA SER A 124 -0.59 -3.58 -7.55
C SER A 124 0.89 -3.61 -7.91
N THR A 125 1.64 -4.62 -7.45
CA THR A 125 3.03 -4.83 -7.83
C THR A 125 3.15 -5.65 -9.12
N LEU A 126 2.17 -6.51 -9.40
CA LEU A 126 2.18 -7.42 -10.54
C LEU A 126 1.54 -6.81 -11.79
N TRP A 127 0.45 -6.07 -11.63
CA TRP A 127 -0.37 -5.58 -12.74
C TRP A 127 -0.23 -4.07 -12.93
N LYS A 128 -0.15 -3.63 -14.19
CA LYS A 128 -0.06 -2.22 -14.59
C LYS A 128 -1.02 -1.94 -15.73
N PHE A 129 -1.85 -0.92 -15.57
CA PHE A 129 -2.83 -0.47 -16.55
C PHE A 129 -3.07 1.05 -16.38
N PRO A 130 -3.53 1.76 -17.43
CA PRO A 130 -3.51 3.23 -17.47
C PRO A 130 -4.65 3.90 -16.68
N HIS A 131 -5.69 3.18 -16.29
CA HIS A 131 -6.91 3.70 -15.67
C HIS A 131 -7.04 3.35 -14.18
N GLN A 132 -8.04 3.95 -13.51
CA GLN A 132 -8.42 3.60 -12.13
C GLN A 132 -9.57 2.58 -12.13
N LEU A 133 -9.60 1.73 -11.11
CA LEU A 133 -10.63 0.75 -10.82
C LEU A 133 -11.86 1.43 -10.21
N SER A 134 -12.73 2.00 -11.05
CA SER A 134 -14.01 2.54 -10.60
C SER A 134 -15.13 1.49 -10.65
N CYS A 135 -16.19 1.67 -9.86
CA CYS A 135 -17.37 0.81 -9.93
C CYS A 135 -17.98 0.77 -11.35
N GLN A 136 -17.98 1.91 -12.06
CA GLN A 136 -18.47 1.95 -13.43
C GLN A 136 -17.62 1.07 -14.38
N ASN A 137 -16.31 0.98 -14.15
CA ASN A 137 -15.46 0.07 -14.91
C ASN A 137 -15.88 -1.38 -14.68
N PHE A 138 -16.08 -1.81 -13.43
CA PHE A 138 -16.56 -3.17 -13.13
C PHE A 138 -17.90 -3.45 -13.80
N LEU A 139 -18.89 -2.55 -13.62
CA LEU A 139 -20.22 -2.71 -14.21
C LEU A 139 -20.18 -2.78 -15.74
N ASN A 140 -19.28 -2.03 -16.39
CA ASN A 140 -19.13 -2.09 -17.84
C ASN A 140 -18.61 -3.44 -18.31
N HIS A 141 -17.75 -4.10 -17.53
CA HIS A 141 -17.22 -5.43 -17.87
C HIS A 141 -18.19 -6.54 -17.52
N TYR A 142 -18.95 -6.42 -16.43
CA TYR A 142 -19.99 -7.40 -16.06
C TYR A 142 -21.12 -7.52 -17.08
N LYS A 143 -21.36 -6.47 -17.88
CA LYS A 143 -22.29 -6.54 -19.01
C LYS A 143 -21.92 -7.60 -20.05
N TYR A 144 -20.65 -8.02 -20.10
CA TYR A 144 -20.19 -9.07 -21.00
C TYR A 144 -20.34 -10.47 -20.41
N VAL A 145 -20.68 -10.58 -19.13
CA VAL A 145 -20.79 -11.83 -18.38
C VAL A 145 -22.25 -11.97 -17.97
N ASP A 146 -23.12 -12.10 -18.96
CA ASP A 146 -24.54 -12.37 -18.72
C ASP A 146 -24.77 -13.85 -18.34
N GLN A 147 -26.02 -14.20 -18.06
CA GLN A 147 -26.36 -15.55 -17.62
C GLN A 147 -26.04 -16.62 -18.67
N GLU A 148 -26.19 -16.30 -19.96
CA GLU A 148 -25.88 -17.24 -21.04
C GLU A 148 -24.37 -17.44 -21.20
N THR A 149 -23.61 -16.38 -21.08
CA THR A 149 -22.15 -16.38 -21.11
C THR A 149 -21.58 -17.13 -19.91
N SER A 150 -22.12 -16.88 -18.73
CA SER A 150 -21.71 -17.53 -17.48
C SER A 150 -21.93 -19.05 -17.47
N ARG A 151 -22.85 -19.58 -18.30
CA ARG A 151 -23.05 -21.03 -18.44
C ARG A 151 -22.03 -21.70 -19.36
N LYS A 152 -21.34 -20.91 -20.18
CA LYS A 152 -20.33 -21.39 -21.14
C LYS A 152 -18.92 -21.33 -20.56
N ILE A 153 -18.73 -20.49 -19.54
CA ILE A 153 -17.55 -20.39 -18.67
C ILE A 153 -17.65 -21.50 -17.62
#